data_AF-A0A853D4Z5-F1
#
_entry.id   AF-A0A853D4Z5-F1
#
_cell.length_a   1.000
_cell.length_b   1.000
_cell.length_c   1.000
_cell.angle_alpha   90.00
_cell.angle_beta   90.00
_cell.angle_gamma   90.00
#
_symmetry.space_group_name_H-M   'P 1'
#
loop_
_entity.id
_entity.type
_entity.pdbx_description
1 polymer ?
#
loop_
_entity_poly.entity_id
_entity_poly.type
_entity_poly.pdbx_seq_one_letter_code
_entity_poly.pdbx_strand_id
1 'polypeptide(L)'
;MKTMEPLSEELRDNQYYVALLDTLIEENDLELKHRLQKADTYAKFINEQAGLLMDETVDYIRKKEVAFPIASSAVVEQWKERMFQ
;
A
#
# COMPACT_ATOMS: atom_id res chain seq x y z
N MET A 1 37.42 -42.54 1.85
CA MET A 1 36.99 -41.12 1.84
C MET A 1 37.33 -40.56 0.46
N LYS A 2 36.32 -40.23 -0.37
CA LYS A 2 36.58 -39.52 -1.63
C LYS A 2 36.87 -38.07 -1.26
N THR A 3 38.13 -37.65 -1.41
CA THR A 3 38.54 -36.25 -1.37
C THR A 3 37.71 -35.49 -2.39
N MET A 4 36.84 -34.58 -1.95
CA MET A 4 36.23 -33.59 -2.84
C MET A 4 37.36 -32.73 -3.40
N GLU A 5 37.53 -32.74 -4.72
CA GLU A 5 38.36 -31.75 -5.39
C GLU A 5 37.78 -30.36 -5.12
N PRO A 6 38.61 -29.37 -4.77
CA PRO A 6 38.12 -28.01 -4.57
C PRO A 6 37.51 -27.50 -5.89
N LEU A 7 36.31 -26.93 -5.82
CA LEU A 7 35.67 -26.24 -6.95
C LEU A 7 36.68 -25.27 -7.59
N SER A 8 36.79 -25.29 -8.93
CA SER A 8 37.59 -24.29 -9.63
C SER A 8 37.09 -22.90 -9.26
N GLU A 9 37.99 -21.91 -9.26
CA GLU A 9 37.69 -20.54 -8.87
C GLU A 9 36.50 -19.97 -9.67
N GLU A 10 36.44 -20.25 -10.98
CA GLU A 10 35.31 -19.91 -11.86
C GLU A 10 33.98 -20.54 -11.44
N LEU A 11 33.97 -21.79 -10.97
CA LEU A 11 32.74 -22.46 -10.51
C LEU A 11 32.24 -21.83 -9.20
N ARG A 12 33.15 -21.37 -8.35
CA ARG A 12 32.82 -20.69 -7.09
C ARG A 12 32.28 -19.28 -7.33
N ASP A 13 32.85 -18.56 -8.28
CA ASP A 13 32.37 -17.24 -8.72
C ASP A 13 30.98 -17.33 -9.34
N ASN A 14 30.73 -18.33 -10.18
CA ASN A 14 29.38 -18.55 -10.74
C ASN A 14 28.34 -18.87 -9.67
N GLN A 15 28.69 -19.66 -8.64
CA GLN A 15 27.79 -19.91 -7.51
C GLN A 15 27.51 -18.65 -6.68
N TYR A 16 28.50 -17.76 -6.54
CA TYR A 16 28.33 -16.47 -5.89
C TYR A 16 27.33 -15.58 -6.64
N TYR A 17 27.44 -15.49 -7.96
CA TYR A 17 26.51 -14.70 -8.77
C TYR A 17 25.09 -15.26 -8.76
N VAL A 18 24.93 -16.59 -8.75
CA VAL A 18 23.60 -17.22 -8.62
C VAL A 18 22.96 -16.90 -7.26
N ALA A 19 23.71 -17.02 -6.17
CA ALA A 19 23.20 -16.68 -4.83
C ALA A 19 22.82 -15.19 -4.69
N LEU A 20 23.59 -14.31 -5.33
CA LEU A 20 23.26 -12.89 -5.40
C LEU A 20 21.97 -12.66 -6.18
N LEU A 21 21.77 -13.35 -7.31
CA LEU A 21 20.54 -13.26 -8.10
C LEU A 21 19.32 -13.75 -7.32
N ASP A 22 19.42 -14.87 -6.61
CA ASP A 22 18.34 -15.38 -5.75
C ASP A 22 17.96 -14.36 -4.67
N THR A 23 18.96 -13.74 -4.03
CA THR A 23 18.75 -12.71 -3.01
C THR A 23 18.03 -11.48 -3.60
N LEU A 24 18.44 -11.02 -4.78
CA LEU A 24 17.81 -9.88 -5.44
C LEU A 24 16.36 -10.17 -5.87
N ILE A 25 16.06 -11.41 -6.25
CA ILE A 25 14.69 -11.85 -6.57
C ILE A 25 13.82 -11.82 -5.32
N GLU A 26 14.31 -12.36 -4.20
CA GLU A 26 13.58 -12.36 -2.92
C GLU A 26 13.30 -10.94 -2.40
N GLU A 27 14.28 -10.05 -2.49
CA GLU A 27 14.12 -8.64 -2.11
C GLU A 27 13.05 -7.93 -2.96
N ASN A 28 13.08 -8.14 -4.27
CA ASN A 28 12.09 -7.56 -5.19
C ASN A 28 10.66 -8.10 -4.94
N ASP A 29 10.52 -9.40 -4.67
CA ASP A 29 9.23 -10.01 -4.33
C ASP A 29 8.65 -9.43 -3.02
N LEU A 30 9.50 -9.19 -2.02
CA LEU A 30 9.09 -8.52 -0.78
C LEU A 30 8.65 -7.08 -1.03
N GLU A 31 9.39 -6.31 -1.83
CA GLU A 31 9.01 -4.95 -2.18
C GLU A 31 7.67 -4.90 -2.92
N LEU A 32 7.47 -5.78 -3.91
CA LEU A 32 6.21 -5.89 -4.64
C LEU A 32 5.06 -6.24 -3.69
N LYS A 33 5.26 -7.20 -2.79
CA LYS A 33 4.26 -7.59 -1.78
C LYS A 33 3.90 -6.41 -0.87
N HIS A 34 4.89 -5.65 -0.40
CA HIS A 34 4.64 -4.45 0.41
C HIS A 34 3.87 -3.38 -0.37
N ARG A 35 4.18 -3.18 -1.66
CA ARG A 35 3.46 -2.23 -2.53
C ARG A 35 2.00 -2.64 -2.72
N LEU A 36 1.74 -3.92 -2.98
CA LEU A 36 0.38 -4.46 -3.12
C LEU A 36 -0.41 -4.34 -1.81
N GLN A 37 0.19 -4.70 -0.67
CA GLN A 37 -0.44 -4.53 0.64
C GLN A 37 -0.77 -3.06 0.96
N LYS A 38 0.12 -2.14 0.60
CA LYS A 38 -0.14 -0.69 0.72
C LYS A 38 -1.30 -0.25 -0.17
N ALA A 39 -1.36 -0.73 -1.41
CA ALA A 39 -2.45 -0.42 -2.34
C ALA A 39 -3.81 -0.92 -1.82
N ASP A 40 -3.87 -2.15 -1.31
CA ASP A 40 -5.08 -2.73 -0.71
C ASP A 40 -5.52 -1.94 0.54
N THR A 41 -4.56 -1.55 1.38
CA THR A 41 -4.83 -0.74 2.58
C THR A 41 -5.38 0.64 2.21
N TYR A 42 -4.82 1.26 1.18
CA TYR A 42 -5.27 2.57 0.69
C TYR A 42 -6.67 2.50 0.07
N ALA A 43 -6.94 1.46 -0.73
CA ALA A 43 -8.28 1.22 -1.30
C ALA A 43 -9.33 0.99 -0.21
N LYS A 44 -8.98 0.20 0.82
CA LYS A 44 -9.84 -0.01 1.99
C LYS A 44 -10.12 1.29 2.73
N PHE A 45 -9.08 2.10 2.99
CA PHE A 45 -9.23 3.41 3.62
C PHE A 45 -10.16 4.33 2.82
N ILE A 46 -9.98 4.43 1.49
CA ILE A 46 -10.86 5.25 0.64
C ILE A 46 -12.32 4.82 0.77
N ASN A 47 -12.60 3.52 0.70
CA ASN A 47 -13.97 3.01 0.78
C ASN A 47 -14.61 3.30 2.15
N GLU A 48 -13.86 3.13 3.23
CA GLU A 48 -14.32 3.45 4.59
C GLU A 48 -14.60 4.94 4.75
N GLN A 49 -13.70 5.81 4.27
CA GLN A 49 -13.89 7.26 4.34
C GLN A 49 -15.06 7.73 3.45
N ALA A 50 -15.23 7.14 2.27
CA ALA A 50 -16.35 7.47 1.38
C ALA A 50 -17.71 7.17 2.02
N GLY A 51 -17.83 6.04 2.74
CA GLY A 51 -19.03 5.71 3.51
C GLY A 51 -19.32 6.73 4.61
N LEU A 52 -18.32 7.04 5.44
CA LEU A 52 -18.44 8.01 6.52
C LEU A 52 -18.84 9.40 6.02
N LEU A 53 -18.19 9.88 4.95
CA LEU A 53 -18.49 11.18 4.36
C LEU A 53 -19.91 11.24 3.78
N MET A 54 -20.42 10.15 3.22
CA MET A 54 -21.78 10.07 2.71
C MET A 54 -22.80 10.14 3.84
N ASP A 55 -22.58 9.38 4.92
CA ASP A 55 -23.45 9.40 6.11
C ASP A 55 -23.46 10.79 6.76
N GLU A 56 -22.29 11.40 6.96
CA GLU A 56 -22.17 12.77 7.47
C GLU A 56 -22.88 13.79 6.56
N THR A 57 -22.80 13.61 5.24
CA THR A 57 -23.49 14.47 4.26
C THR A 57 -25.01 14.35 4.37
N VAL A 58 -25.54 13.13 4.48
CA VAL A 58 -26.98 12.89 4.65
C VAL A 58 -27.48 13.53 5.96
N ASP A 59 -26.73 13.37 7.04
CA ASP A 59 -27.05 14.00 8.32
C ASP A 59 -27.00 15.52 8.25
N TYR A 60 -26.04 16.09 7.53
CA TYR A 60 -25.93 17.53 7.32
C TYR A 60 -27.14 18.07 6.54
N ILE A 61 -27.56 17.38 5.47
CA ILE A 61 -28.77 17.72 4.71
C ILE A 61 -29.99 17.73 5.62
N ARG A 62 -30.17 16.68 6.45
CA ARG A 62 -31.31 16.59 7.38
C ARG A 62 -31.30 17.70 8.43
N LYS A 63 -30.13 18.08 8.94
CA LYS A 63 -29.98 19.10 10.00
C LYS A 63 -30.09 20.53 9.50
N LYS A 64 -29.69 20.79 8.25
CA LYS A 64 -29.56 22.14 7.70
C LYS A 64 -30.52 22.42 6.55
N GLU A 65 -31.24 21.42 6.08
CA GLU A 65 -32.20 21.51 4.97
C GLU A 65 -31.58 22.11 3.69
N VAL A 66 -30.33 21.76 3.41
CA VAL A 66 -29.59 22.24 2.22
C VAL A 66 -29.46 21.16 1.16
N ALA A 67 -29.22 21.59 -0.08
CA ALA A 67 -28.98 20.68 -1.20
C ALA A 67 -27.66 19.88 -1.02
N PHE A 68 -27.63 18.67 -1.59
CA PHE A 68 -26.48 17.77 -1.51
C PHE A 68 -25.14 18.42 -1.87
N PRO A 69 -24.98 19.20 -2.96
CA PRO A 69 -23.68 19.80 -3.30
C PRO A 69 -23.13 20.75 -2.24
N ILE A 70 -24.02 21.42 -1.50
CA ILE A 70 -23.64 22.35 -0.42
C ILE A 70 -23.20 21.54 0.80
N ALA A 71 -24.00 20.55 1.19
CA ALA A 71 -23.70 19.67 2.31
C ALA A 71 -22.39 18.88 2.09
N SER A 72 -22.23 18.25 0.92
CA SER A 72 -21.05 17.44 0.62
C SER A 72 -19.77 18.29 0.60
N SER A 73 -19.83 19.50 0.06
CA SER A 73 -18.68 20.41 0.05
C SER A 73 -18.29 20.82 1.48
N ALA A 74 -19.26 21.16 2.33
CA ALA A 74 -19.00 21.52 3.71
C ALA A 74 -18.41 20.35 4.52
N VAL A 75 -18.96 19.15 4.36
CA VAL A 75 -18.48 17.93 5.05
C VAL A 75 -17.07 17.54 4.59
N VAL A 76 -16.78 17.61 3.30
CA VAL A 76 -15.44 17.32 2.75
C VAL A 76 -14.39 18.31 3.28
N GLU A 77 -14.69 19.60 3.33
CA GLU A 77 -13.74 20.58 3.88
C GLU A 77 -13.48 20.35 5.38
N GLN A 78 -14.51 20.08 6.18
CA GLN A 78 -14.35 19.73 7.59
C GLN A 78 -13.53 18.45 7.78
N TRP A 79 -13.72 17.45 6.92
CA TRP A 79 -12.91 16.25 6.93
C TRP A 79 -11.45 16.52 6.59
N LYS A 80 -11.15 17.35 5.58
CA LYS A 80 -9.78 17.74 5.25
C LYS A 80 -9.10 18.45 6.42
N GLU A 81 -9.79 19.38 7.08
CA GLU A 81 -9.27 20.06 8.27
C GLU A 81 -8.94 19.08 9.39
N ARG A 82 -9.78 18.07 9.65
CA ARG A 82 -9.51 17.03 10.66
C ARG A 82 -8.33 16.13 10.32
N MET A 83 -8.10 15.84 9.03
CA MET A 83 -7.12 14.84 8.59
C MET A 83 -5.72 15.40 8.36
N PHE A 84 -5.59 16.70 8.04
CA PHE A 84 -4.34 17.31 7.59
C PHE A 84 -3.87 18.50 8.46
N GLN A 85 -4.50 18.72 9.62
CA GLN A 85 -3.92 19.52 10.71
C GLN A 85 -2.91 18.70 11.51
#